data_AF-A0A915IDS2-F1
#
_entry.id   AF-A0A915IDS2-F1
#
_cell.length_a   1.000
_cell.length_b   1.000
_cell.length_c   1.000
_cell.angle_alpha   90.00
_cell.angle_beta   90.00
_cell.angle_gamma   90.00
#
_symmetry.space_group_name_H-M   'P 1'
#
loop_
_entity.id
_entity.type
_entity.pdbx_description
1 polymer ?
#
loop_
_entity_poly.entity_id
_entity_poly.type
_entity_poly.pdbx_seq_one_letter_code
_entity_poly.pdbx_strand_id
1 'polypeptide(L)'
;MPAKKVAFQSSWINPDLHKKWAEWLRAVPNDKHSAYCKLCKKSFSLSNMGRQAIVSHSTLTKHLDEIKASSSTSNIHTLMQRRSHFHCSMQ
;
A
#
# COMPACT_ATOMS: atom_id res chain seq x y z
N MET A 1 -23.74 -15.65 -3.27
CA MET A 1 -22.41 -16.29 -3.15
C MET A 1 -21.56 -15.46 -2.20
N PRO A 2 -21.11 -15.96 -1.04
CA PRO A 2 -20.24 -15.18 -0.17
C PRO A 2 -18.87 -15.02 -0.85
N ALA A 3 -18.45 -13.77 -1.04
CA ALA A 3 -17.14 -13.42 -1.59
C ALA A 3 -16.03 -13.97 -0.68
N LYS A 4 -15.12 -14.79 -1.23
CA LYS A 4 -14.02 -15.39 -0.48
C LYS A 4 -13.02 -14.29 -0.13
N LYS A 5 -13.02 -13.87 1.14
CA LYS A 5 -12.03 -12.91 1.65
C LYS A 5 -10.64 -13.56 1.60
N VAL A 6 -9.72 -12.92 0.90
CA VAL A 6 -8.34 -13.38 0.75
C VAL A 6 -7.52 -12.86 1.93
N ALA A 7 -6.90 -13.79 2.66
CA ALA A 7 -5.98 -13.43 3.73
C ALA A 7 -4.60 -13.05 3.15
N PHE A 8 -3.94 -12.10 3.81
CA PHE A 8 -2.56 -11.72 3.58
C PHE A 8 -1.67 -12.96 3.62
N GLN A 9 -0.85 -13.16 2.59
CA GLN A 9 0.09 -14.27 2.54
C GLN A 9 1.49 -13.77 2.83
N SER A 10 2.18 -14.42 3.75
CA SER A 10 3.58 -14.13 4.08
C SER A 10 4.50 -14.27 2.87
N SER A 11 4.16 -15.12 1.90
CA SER A 11 4.90 -15.24 0.64
C SER A 11 4.96 -13.94 -0.16
N TRP A 12 3.98 -13.03 -0.02
CA TRP A 12 3.98 -11.75 -0.75
C TRP A 12 5.02 -10.75 -0.23
N ILE A 13 5.51 -10.92 0.99
CA ILE A 13 6.58 -10.11 1.57
C ILE A 13 7.89 -10.90 1.70
N ASN A 14 7.95 -12.10 1.14
CA ASN A 14 9.20 -12.83 1.08
C ASN A 14 10.10 -12.13 0.04
N PRO A 15 11.26 -11.56 0.45
CA PRO A 15 12.14 -10.85 -0.46
C PRO A 15 12.71 -11.75 -1.57
N ASP A 16 12.78 -13.06 -1.34
CA ASP A 16 13.26 -14.05 -2.31
C ASP A 16 12.24 -14.30 -3.45
N LEU A 17 10.94 -14.31 -3.11
CA LEU A 17 9.86 -14.56 -4.07
C LEU A 17 9.33 -13.28 -4.72
N HIS A 18 9.24 -12.20 -3.95
CA HIS A 18 8.57 -10.97 -4.34
C HIS A 18 9.32 -9.73 -3.81
N LYS A 19 10.58 -9.58 -4.23
CA LYS A 19 11.46 -8.45 -3.84
C LYS A 19 10.74 -7.09 -3.87
N LYS A 20 10.12 -6.75 -5.02
CA LYS A 20 9.41 -5.47 -5.21
C LYS A 20 8.30 -5.23 -4.19
N TRP A 21 7.57 -6.26 -3.80
CA TRP A 21 6.49 -6.12 -2.82
C TRP A 21 7.05 -6.06 -1.40
N ALA A 22 8.04 -6.88 -1.05
CA ALA A 22 8.67 -6.87 0.27
C ALA A 22 9.27 -5.49 0.65
N GLU A 23 9.72 -4.72 -0.34
CA GLU A 23 10.28 -3.38 -0.15
C GLU A 23 9.30 -2.38 0.47
N TRP A 24 8.01 -2.43 0.12
CA TRP A 24 7.01 -1.46 0.60
C TRP A 24 5.79 -2.08 1.27
N LEU A 25 5.47 -3.35 1.02
CA LEU A 25 4.32 -4.04 1.59
C LEU A 25 4.65 -4.64 2.96
N ARG A 26 3.69 -4.63 3.88
CA ARG A 26 3.80 -5.22 5.21
C ARG A 26 2.46 -5.82 5.65
N ALA A 27 2.50 -6.86 6.47
CA ALA A 27 1.32 -7.39 7.15
C ALA A 27 0.82 -6.42 8.23
N VAL A 28 -0.50 -6.37 8.44
CA VAL A 28 -1.12 -5.63 9.54
C VAL A 28 -1.29 -6.58 10.74
N PRO A 29 -0.78 -6.24 11.93
CA PRO A 29 -1.01 -7.05 13.12
C PRO A 29 -2.51 -7.08 13.43
N ASN A 30 -3.02 -8.24 13.85
CA ASN A 30 -4.44 -8.47 14.17
C ASN A 30 -5.42 -8.39 12.96
N ASP A 31 -4.94 -8.08 11.75
CA ASP A 31 -5.79 -7.82 10.59
C ASP A 31 -5.32 -8.57 9.35
N LYS A 32 -5.69 -9.85 9.27
CA LYS A 32 -5.24 -10.75 8.19
C LYS A 32 -5.85 -10.45 6.83
N HIS A 33 -6.85 -9.58 6.72
CA HIS A 33 -7.47 -9.21 5.45
C HIS A 33 -7.02 -7.84 4.95
N SER A 34 -6.05 -7.23 5.62
CA SER A 34 -5.53 -5.91 5.30
C SER A 34 -4.03 -5.99 5.06
N ALA A 35 -3.52 -5.11 4.21
CA ALA A 35 -2.09 -4.95 3.98
C ALA A 35 -1.70 -3.49 4.23
N TYR A 36 -0.48 -3.27 4.72
CA TYR A 36 0.07 -1.95 4.96
C TYR A 36 1.11 -1.60 3.91
N CYS A 37 1.01 -0.40 3.34
CA CYS A 37 2.04 0.15 2.47
C CYS A 37 2.92 1.12 3.26
N LYS A 38 4.22 0.83 3.34
CA LYS A 38 5.25 1.65 3.98
C LYS A 38 5.47 2.99 3.27
N LEU A 39 5.38 2.99 1.94
CA LEU A 39 5.52 4.20 1.12
C LEU A 39 4.32 5.12 1.34
N CYS A 40 3.11 4.64 1.06
CA CYS A 40 1.88 5.41 1.22
C CYS A 40 1.46 5.63 2.70
N LYS A 41 2.16 5.00 3.65
CA LYS A 41 1.87 4.99 5.10
C LYS A 41 0.40 4.69 5.44
N LYS A 42 -0.23 3.80 4.68
CA LYS A 42 -1.66 3.50 4.80
C LYS A 42 -1.94 2.01 4.66
N SER A 43 -2.92 1.51 5.41
CA SER A 43 -3.50 0.18 5.21
C SER A 43 -4.60 0.19 4.15
N PHE A 44 -4.69 -0.91 3.40
CA PHE A 44 -5.76 -1.15 2.43
C PHE A 44 -6.29 -2.58 2.56
N SER A 45 -7.58 -2.76 2.24
CA SER A 45 -8.22 -4.07 2.33
C SER A 45 -7.86 -4.95 1.14
N LEU A 46 -7.50 -6.19 1.42
CA LEU A 46 -7.30 -7.24 0.42
C LEU A 46 -8.63 -7.84 -0.06
N SER A 47 -9.69 -7.76 0.75
CA SER A 47 -11.06 -8.22 0.46
C SER A 47 -11.13 -9.43 -0.51
N ASN A 48 -11.93 -9.36 -1.58
CA ASN A 48 -12.06 -10.40 -2.60
C ASN A 48 -10.96 -10.33 -3.68
N MET A 49 -10.09 -9.31 -3.66
CA MET A 49 -9.15 -9.01 -4.74
C MET A 49 -7.75 -9.58 -4.49
N GLY A 50 -7.37 -9.82 -3.23
CA GLY A 50 -6.10 -10.43 -2.85
C GLY A 50 -4.89 -9.74 -3.50
N ARG A 51 -4.13 -10.48 -4.32
CA ARG A 51 -2.97 -9.94 -5.06
C ARG A 51 -3.33 -8.77 -5.98
N GLN A 52 -4.53 -8.77 -6.58
CA GLN A 52 -4.97 -7.67 -7.45
C GLN A 52 -5.11 -6.36 -6.69
N ALA A 53 -5.45 -6.40 -5.40
CA ALA A 53 -5.47 -5.20 -4.56
C ALA A 53 -4.07 -4.58 -4.41
N ILE A 54 -3.04 -5.42 -4.29
CA ILE A 54 -1.63 -4.99 -4.20
C ILE A 54 -1.19 -4.37 -5.52
N VAL A 55 -1.48 -5.03 -6.64
CA VAL A 55 -1.16 -4.51 -7.99
C VAL A 55 -1.87 -3.19 -8.23
N SER A 56 -3.19 -3.12 -8.01
CA SER A 56 -3.97 -1.90 -8.16
C SER A 56 -3.42 -0.78 -7.27
N HIS A 57 -3.08 -1.07 -6.01
CA HIS A 57 -2.45 -0.10 -5.13
C HIS A 57 -1.11 0.42 -5.68
N SER A 58 -0.27 -0.47 -6.21
CA SER A 58 1.04 -0.09 -6.77
C SER A 58 0.93 0.78 -8.03
N THR A 59 -0.17 0.66 -8.78
CA THR A 59 -0.44 1.50 -9.97
C THR A 59 -1.01 2.88 -9.65
N LEU A 60 -1.42 3.13 -8.40
CA LEU A 60 -1.97 4.43 -8.02
C LEU A 60 -0.89 5.51 -8.13
N THR A 61 -1.23 6.65 -8.73
CA THR A 61 -0.33 7.80 -8.89
C THR A 61 0.33 8.21 -7.57
N LYS A 62 -0.40 8.11 -6.45
CA LYS A 62 0.13 8.39 -5.10
C LYS A 62 1.30 7.47 -4.73
N HIS A 63 1.19 6.18 -5.04
CA HIS A 63 2.27 5.22 -4.79
C HIS A 63 3.47 5.51 -5.69
N LEU A 64 3.23 5.82 -6.97
CA LEU A 64 4.28 6.19 -7.92
C LEU A 64 5.00 7.48 -7.52
N ASP A 65 4.26 8.46 -7.00
CA ASP A 65 4.81 9.72 -6.48
C ASP A 65 5.69 9.48 -5.24
N GLU A 66 5.25 8.65 -4.29
CA GLU A 66 6.06 8.25 -3.14
C GLU A 66 7.32 7.45 -3.55
N ILE A 67 7.24 6.60 -4.58
CA ILE A 67 8.43 5.93 -5.14
C ILE A 67 9.42 6.99 -5.67
N LYS A 68 8.95 7.97 -6.45
CA LYS A 68 9.80 9.04 -6.98
C LYS A 68 10.39 9.88 -5.85
N ALA A 69 9.59 10.30 -4.88
CA ALA A 69 10.04 11.05 -3.71
C ALA A 69 11.09 10.28 -2.90
N SER A 70 10.90 8.97 -2.71
CA SER A 70 11.88 8.11 -2.01
C SER A 70 13.20 7.95 -2.77
N SER A 71 13.15 8.00 -4.11
CA SER A 71 14.33 7.93 -4.97
C SER A 71 15.07 9.26 -5.06
N SER A 72 14.36 10.38 -4.90
CA SER A 72 14.88 11.74 -4.98
C SER A 72 15.26 12.29 -3.60
N THR A 73 16.07 11.57 -2.83
CA THR A 73 16.68 12.14 -1.61
C THR A 73 18.10 12.65 -1.90
N SER A 74 18.18 13.66 -2.76
CA SER A 74 19.36 14.52 -2.87
C SER A 74 18.91 15.95 -2.58
N ASN A 75 19.02 16.35 -1.30
CA ASN A 75 19.08 17.73 -0.82
C ASN A 75 18.00 18.72 -1.30
N ILE A 76 16.75 18.60 -0.84
CA ILE A 76 15.84 19.76 -0.88
C ILE A 76 15.06 19.86 0.44
N HIS A 77 15.63 20.62 1.37
CA HIS A 77 14.93 21.37 2.40
C HIS A 77 13.82 22.17 1.71
N THR A 78 12.52 21.91 1.97
CA THR A 78 11.42 22.92 1.91
C THR A 78 10.05 22.29 2.21
N LEU A 79 9.45 22.80 3.29
CA LEU A 79 8.03 23.01 3.58
C LEU A 79 7.04 21.82 3.63
N MET A 80 6.75 21.49 4.88
CA MET A 80 5.45 21.03 5.38
C MET A 80 4.32 21.95 4.86
N GLN A 81 3.25 21.35 4.31
CA GLN A 81 1.84 21.74 4.49
C GLN A 81 0.93 20.98 3.51
N ARG A 82 0.18 19.99 4.03
CA ARG A 82 -1.29 19.95 4.04
C ARG A 82 -1.78 18.54 4.32
N ARG A 83 -2.17 18.33 5.58
CA ARG A 83 -3.28 17.43 5.91
C ARG A 83 -4.49 17.91 5.12
N SER A 84 -5.12 17.02 4.36
CA SER A 84 -6.46 17.27 3.82
C SER A 84 -7.22 15.95 3.79
N HIS A 85 -8.23 15.91 4.66
CA HIS A 85 -9.37 15.01 4.77
C HIS A 85 -9.56 13.99 3.62
N PHE A 86 -9.65 12.71 4.00
CA PHE A 86 -10.54 11.77 3.31
C PHE A 86 -11.99 12.19 3.63
N HIS A 87 -12.63 12.90 2.72
CA HIS A 87 -14.10 13.00 2.69
C HIS A 87 -14.55 12.41 1.36
N CYS A 88 -15.14 11.22 1.41
CA CYS A 88 -15.80 10.62 0.27
C CYS A 88 -17.28 10.51 0.67
N SER A 89 -18.06 11.53 0.34
CA SER A 89 -19.53 11.45 0.33
C SER A 89 -19.95 10.62 -0.88
N MET A 90 -20.74 9.58 -0.64
CA MET A 90 -21.58 8.96 -1.67
C MET A 90 -22.86 9.79 -1.79
N GLN A 91 -23.28 10.04 -3.03
CA GLN A 91 -24.62 10.52 -3.37
C GLN A 91 -25.53 9.30 -3.56
#